data_AF-A0ABD1IXF5-F1
#
_entry.id   AF-A0ABD1IXF5-F1
#
_cell.length_a   1.000
_cell.length_b   1.000
_cell.length_c   1.000
_cell.angle_alpha   90.00
_cell.angle_beta   90.00
_cell.angle_gamma   90.00
#
_symmetry.space_group_name_H-M   'P 1'
#
loop_
_entity.id
_entity.type
_entity.pdbx_description
1 polymer ?
#
loop_
_entity_poly.entity_id
_entity_poly.type
_entity_poly.pdbx_seq_one_letter_code
_entity_poly.pdbx_strand_id
1 'polypeptide(L)'
;MVHGRPKALLGHLSPGLWMLIGVVTATVEKEFSPDCREFVYMNTLPVGIGGSSTLVKICQRYNGKPRYLTLYDTAGRVPLYSAYTFKRSDGMKSVDVPWMYEPQLSTTSETGEMQSFPQGYMHQNFEDAQAVLEDYTNAIAYERGALNPDEHQGDPDDKAATYTLTNVVPQVREFSVGPWKAQEHAVRRRLNNYCRGTAYVITGIVPSGNHIRRYNMDRVTIPAYLWSAYCCIKYDHNAPYDERYKFPAYAHYGPNEKDSNQVLELSVKKLEDFIKKSTIVDKNFQLFLDDCVPPGSALP
;
A
#
# COMPACT_ATOMS: atom_id res chain seq x y z
N MET A 1 -42.92 -11.86 73.30
CA MET A 1 -41.62 -11.97 73.98
C MET A 1 -40.75 -12.97 73.23
N VAL A 2 -39.56 -12.52 72.83
CA VAL A 2 -38.28 -13.28 72.77
C VAL A 2 -38.27 -14.57 71.94
N HIS A 3 -37.87 -14.47 70.67
CA HIS A 3 -36.54 -14.84 70.13
C HIS A 3 -36.29 -16.35 69.97
N GLY A 4 -36.20 -16.78 68.70
CA GLY A 4 -35.49 -17.97 68.29
C GLY A 4 -34.92 -17.77 66.89
N ARG A 5 -33.62 -17.46 66.78
CA ARG A 5 -32.87 -17.49 65.51
C ARG A 5 -32.64 -18.94 65.09
N PRO A 6 -32.86 -19.32 63.82
CA PRO A 6 -32.20 -20.48 63.25
C PRO A 6 -30.95 -20.08 62.44
N LYS A 7 -30.01 -21.02 62.48
CA LYS A 7 -28.63 -20.98 61.97
C LYS A 7 -28.56 -20.95 60.43
N ALA A 8 -27.50 -20.32 59.95
CA ALA A 8 -27.08 -20.28 58.55
C ALA A 8 -26.81 -21.69 57.97
N LEU A 9 -27.31 -21.94 56.76
CA LEU A 9 -26.79 -22.97 55.86
C LEU A 9 -25.76 -22.32 54.92
N LEU A 10 -24.53 -22.84 54.91
CA LEU A 10 -23.53 -22.53 53.90
C LEU A 10 -23.96 -23.14 52.57
N GLY A 11 -24.30 -22.30 51.59
CA GLY A 11 -24.38 -22.69 50.18
C GLY A 11 -22.99 -22.59 49.54
N HIS A 12 -22.45 -23.72 49.07
CA HIS A 12 -21.28 -23.74 48.20
C HIS A 12 -21.64 -23.14 46.84
N LEU A 13 -21.14 -21.94 46.55
CA LEU A 13 -21.14 -21.35 45.20
C LEU A 13 -19.83 -21.73 44.51
N SER A 14 -19.95 -22.58 43.49
CA SER A 14 -18.86 -22.87 42.54
C SER A 14 -18.50 -21.58 41.78
N PRO A 15 -17.22 -21.20 41.64
CA PRO A 15 -16.86 -20.03 40.86
C PRO A 15 -17.08 -20.33 39.37
N GLY A 16 -18.18 -19.80 38.83
CA GLY A 16 -18.44 -19.78 37.40
C GLY A 16 -17.31 -19.06 36.68
N LEU A 17 -16.70 -19.76 35.72
CA LEU A 17 -15.71 -19.23 34.80
C LEU A 17 -16.38 -18.15 33.94
N TRP A 18 -16.18 -16.88 34.29
CA TRP A 18 -16.55 -15.76 33.44
C TRP A 18 -15.60 -15.75 32.24
N MET A 19 -16.02 -16.37 31.13
CA MET A 19 -15.43 -16.06 29.83
C MET A 19 -15.73 -14.59 29.55
N LEU A 20 -14.71 -13.75 29.66
CA LEU A 20 -14.69 -12.43 29.05
C LEU A 20 -14.76 -12.66 27.54
N ILE A 21 -15.97 -12.63 26.98
CA ILE A 21 -16.15 -12.49 25.54
C ILE A 21 -15.66 -11.08 25.22
N GLY A 22 -14.41 -10.99 24.79
CA GLY A 22 -13.88 -9.78 24.20
C GLY A 22 -14.70 -9.48 22.95
N VAL A 23 -15.56 -8.46 23.03
CA VAL A 23 -16.21 -7.90 21.86
C VAL A 23 -15.11 -7.17 21.09
N VAL A 24 -14.46 -7.88 20.16
CA VAL A 24 -13.53 -7.27 19.21
C VAL A 24 -14.39 -6.66 18.12
N THR A 25 -14.64 -5.36 18.23
CA THR A 25 -15.23 -4.59 17.14
C THR A 25 -14.26 -4.61 15.98
N ALA A 26 -14.57 -5.36 14.92
CA ALA A 26 -13.88 -5.29 13.64
C ALA A 26 -14.17 -3.92 13.02
N THR A 27 -13.36 -2.93 13.36
CA THR A 27 -13.32 -1.64 12.66
C THR A 27 -12.39 -1.80 11.47
N VAL A 28 -12.78 -1.27 10.29
CA VAL A 28 -11.83 -0.78 9.29
C VAL A 28 -10.68 -0.13 10.08
N GLU A 29 -9.48 -0.67 9.96
CA GLU A 29 -8.40 -0.39 10.91
C GLU A 29 -8.21 1.13 11.04
N LYS A 30 -8.60 1.69 12.20
CA LYS A 30 -8.39 3.12 12.49
C LYS A 30 -6.91 3.46 12.36
N GLU A 31 -6.05 2.48 12.64
CA GLU A 31 -4.62 2.50 12.44
C GLU A 31 -4.10 1.13 12.01
N PHE A 32 -3.08 1.10 11.14
CA PHE A 32 -2.40 -0.13 10.75
C PHE A 32 -1.92 -0.91 11.97
N SER A 33 -2.19 -2.21 11.98
CA SER A 33 -1.66 -3.16 12.95
C SER A 33 -0.12 -3.14 13.02
N PRO A 34 0.50 -3.51 14.17
CA PRO A 34 1.95 -3.47 14.32
C PRO A 34 2.72 -4.31 13.28
N ASP A 35 2.22 -5.50 12.94
CA ASP A 35 2.79 -6.38 11.90
C ASP A 35 2.69 -5.75 10.51
N CYS A 36 1.65 -4.97 10.23
CA CYS A 36 1.56 -4.26 8.95
C CYS A 36 2.55 -3.11 8.85
N ARG A 37 2.86 -2.44 9.96
CA ARG A 37 3.82 -1.32 9.97
C ARG A 37 5.26 -1.74 9.65
N GLU A 38 5.56 -3.04 9.64
CA GLU A 38 6.88 -3.57 9.24
C GLU A 38 7.28 -3.17 7.80
N PHE A 39 6.32 -2.77 6.95
CA PHE A 39 6.57 -2.36 5.58
C PHE A 39 6.96 -0.88 5.42
N VAL A 40 6.97 -0.10 6.50
CA VAL A 40 7.41 1.29 6.49
C VAL A 40 8.62 1.50 7.39
N TYR A 41 9.48 2.43 7.00
CA TYR A 41 10.73 2.71 7.70
C TYR A 41 10.44 3.08 9.17
N MET A 42 11.12 2.40 10.11
CA MET A 42 10.94 2.58 11.56
C MET A 42 9.48 2.46 12.02
N ASN A 43 8.67 1.64 11.34
CA ASN A 43 7.24 1.45 11.64
C ASN A 43 6.42 2.76 11.61
N THR A 44 6.90 3.76 10.88
CA THR A 44 6.31 5.10 10.80
C THR A 44 5.72 5.36 9.42
N LEU A 45 4.42 5.66 9.38
CA LEU A 45 3.69 5.92 8.15
C LEU A 45 4.03 7.32 7.58
N PRO A 46 3.80 7.53 6.28
CA PRO A 46 3.77 8.87 5.73
C PRO A 46 2.82 9.78 6.50
N VAL A 47 3.27 11.00 6.79
CA VAL A 47 2.49 12.04 7.47
C VAL A 47 1.85 12.94 6.43
N GLY A 48 0.67 13.47 6.71
CA GLY A 48 0.03 14.50 5.88
C GLY A 48 -0.76 13.98 4.68
N ILE A 49 -0.97 12.66 4.58
CA ILE A 49 -1.96 12.05 3.69
C ILE A 49 -3.05 11.42 4.55
N GLY A 50 -4.28 11.94 4.48
CA GLY A 50 -5.40 11.39 5.26
C GLY A 50 -6.57 12.38 5.41
N GLY A 51 -7.42 12.12 6.40
CA GLY A 51 -8.48 13.04 6.84
C GLY A 51 -9.79 13.01 6.05
N SER A 52 -9.84 12.32 4.90
CA SER A 52 -11.10 12.04 4.18
C SER A 52 -11.76 10.77 4.69
N SER A 53 -13.09 10.79 4.80
CA SER A 53 -13.90 9.63 5.18
C SER A 53 -13.92 8.51 4.14
N THR A 54 -13.42 8.77 2.92
CA THR A 54 -13.34 7.78 1.84
C THR A 54 -12.03 6.98 1.87
N LEU A 55 -11.06 7.40 2.69
CA LEU A 55 -9.75 6.77 2.76
C LEU A 55 -9.77 5.64 3.77
N VAL A 56 -9.29 4.49 3.32
CA VAL A 56 -9.22 3.26 4.11
C VAL A 56 -7.80 2.73 4.10
N LYS A 57 -7.38 2.21 5.25
CA LYS A 57 -6.07 1.56 5.44
C LYS A 57 -6.25 0.07 5.19
N ILE A 58 -5.50 -0.47 4.24
CA ILE A 58 -5.54 -1.89 3.89
C ILE A 58 -4.20 -2.50 4.24
N CYS A 59 -4.20 -3.44 5.18
CA CYS A 59 -3.08 -4.34 5.34
C CYS A 59 -3.30 -5.54 4.42
N GLN A 60 -2.58 -5.62 3.30
CA GLN A 60 -2.76 -6.73 2.39
C GLN A 60 -2.20 -8.01 2.97
N ARG A 61 -3.07 -8.98 3.23
CA ARG A 61 -2.70 -10.30 3.75
C ARG A 61 -2.94 -11.37 2.71
N TYR A 62 -1.97 -12.26 2.55
CA TYR A 62 -2.05 -13.41 1.66
C TYR A 62 -1.38 -14.62 2.29
N ASN A 63 -2.07 -15.76 2.29
CA ASN A 63 -1.67 -16.98 2.99
C ASN A 63 -1.39 -16.75 4.49
N GLY A 64 -2.25 -15.98 5.16
CA GLY A 64 -2.20 -15.74 6.60
C GLY A 64 -1.16 -14.71 7.05
N LYS A 65 -0.40 -14.13 6.12
CA LYS A 65 0.71 -13.21 6.40
C LYS A 65 0.47 -11.83 5.78
N PRO A 66 0.83 -10.74 6.47
CA PRO A 66 0.85 -9.42 5.87
C PRO A 66 1.97 -9.36 4.81
N ARG A 67 1.73 -8.65 3.70
CA ARG A 67 2.62 -8.62 2.53
C ARG A 67 3.07 -7.22 2.15
N TYR A 68 2.18 -6.24 2.29
CA TYR A 68 2.41 -4.81 2.13
C TYR A 68 1.22 -4.05 2.70
N LEU A 69 1.27 -2.71 2.67
CA LEU A 69 0.14 -1.87 3.06
C LEU A 69 -0.22 -0.88 1.96
N THR A 70 -1.47 -0.44 1.96
CA THR A 70 -2.00 0.57 1.03
C THR A 70 -2.93 1.53 1.75
N LEU A 71 -2.81 2.82 1.44
CA LEU A 71 -3.87 3.78 1.70
C LEU A 71 -4.73 3.89 0.44
N TYR A 72 -5.97 3.45 0.54
CA TYR A 72 -6.88 3.29 -0.58
C TYR A 72 -8.02 4.31 -0.51
N ASP A 73 -8.36 4.93 -1.64
CA ASP A 73 -9.55 5.78 -1.76
C ASP A 73 -10.71 4.98 -2.35
N THR A 74 -11.71 4.71 -1.52
CA THR A 74 -12.92 3.97 -1.92
C THR A 74 -13.81 4.76 -2.88
N ALA A 75 -13.80 6.09 -2.82
CA ALA A 75 -14.61 6.91 -3.73
C ALA A 75 -14.03 6.90 -5.15
N GLY A 76 -12.71 7.09 -5.26
CA GLY A 76 -11.96 6.98 -6.50
C GLY A 76 -11.61 5.56 -6.93
N ARG A 77 -11.88 4.56 -6.08
CA ARG A 77 -11.53 3.14 -6.26
C ARG A 77 -10.06 2.94 -6.67
N VAL A 78 -9.16 3.67 -6.04
CA VAL A 78 -7.73 3.72 -6.42
C VAL A 78 -6.84 3.74 -5.18
N PRO A 79 -5.68 3.07 -5.17
CA PRO A 79 -4.68 3.30 -4.15
C PRO A 79 -4.03 4.68 -4.30
N LEU A 80 -4.00 5.45 -3.22
CA LEU A 80 -3.24 6.71 -3.18
C LEU A 80 -1.75 6.44 -3.03
N TYR A 81 -1.39 5.48 -2.18
CA TYR A 81 -0.05 4.92 -2.11
C TYR A 81 -0.06 3.48 -1.59
N SER A 82 0.96 2.73 -1.97
CA SER A 82 1.34 1.43 -1.37
C SER A 82 2.75 1.54 -0.79
N ALA A 83 2.98 0.90 0.37
CA ALA A 83 4.29 0.80 1.00
C ALA A 83 4.66 -0.67 1.22
N TYR A 84 5.89 -1.04 0.87
CA TYR A 84 6.39 -2.41 0.90
C TYR A 84 7.90 -2.44 1.15
N THR A 85 8.41 -3.59 1.58
CA THR A 85 9.85 -3.84 1.57
C THR A 85 10.27 -4.43 0.23
N PHE A 86 11.27 -3.85 -0.42
CA PHE A 86 11.90 -4.44 -1.60
C PHE A 86 12.57 -5.76 -1.23
N LYS A 87 12.32 -6.81 -2.02
CA LYS A 87 13.00 -8.09 -1.89
C LYS A 87 14.08 -8.18 -2.97
N ARG A 88 15.21 -8.82 -2.66
CA ARG A 88 16.22 -9.11 -3.68
C ARG A 88 15.60 -9.98 -4.77
N SER A 89 15.24 -9.37 -5.88
CA SER A 89 14.40 -9.96 -6.92
C SER A 89 15.18 -10.20 -8.21
N ASP A 90 14.90 -11.31 -8.88
CA ASP A 90 15.44 -11.62 -10.22
C ASP A 90 14.79 -10.76 -11.32
N GLY A 91 13.67 -10.09 -11.03
CA GLY A 91 12.90 -9.29 -11.97
C GLY A 91 11.98 -10.12 -12.87
N MET A 92 11.83 -11.43 -12.61
CA MET A 92 10.85 -12.25 -13.29
C MET A 92 9.44 -11.95 -12.74
N LYS A 93 8.46 -11.92 -13.63
CA LYS A 93 7.05 -11.82 -13.26
C LYS A 93 6.48 -13.22 -13.06
N SER A 94 5.49 -13.31 -12.20
CA SER A 94 4.68 -14.49 -11.99
C SER A 94 3.77 -14.73 -13.18
N VAL A 95 3.51 -16.01 -13.43
CA VAL A 95 2.61 -16.49 -14.47
C VAL A 95 1.41 -17.14 -13.79
N ASP A 96 0.23 -17.00 -14.38
CA ASP A 96 -1.01 -17.66 -13.94
C ASP A 96 -1.49 -17.33 -12.52
N VAL A 97 -1.12 -16.16 -11.98
CA VAL A 97 -1.70 -15.66 -10.71
C VAL A 97 -3.09 -15.07 -10.99
N PRO A 98 -4.15 -15.53 -10.31
CA PRO A 98 -5.48 -14.95 -10.46
C PRO A 98 -5.51 -13.53 -9.89
N TRP A 99 -6.29 -12.66 -10.53
CA TRP A 99 -6.58 -11.34 -9.94
C TRP A 99 -7.39 -11.51 -8.66
N MET A 100 -7.08 -10.68 -7.67
CA MET A 100 -7.66 -10.72 -6.34
C MET A 100 -8.30 -9.39 -5.95
N TYR A 101 -9.17 -9.48 -4.96
CA TYR A 101 -9.88 -8.37 -4.35
C TYR A 101 -9.73 -8.41 -2.83
N GLU A 102 -10.12 -7.31 -2.18
CA GLU A 102 -10.06 -7.15 -0.72
C GLU A 102 -11.47 -7.28 -0.11
N PRO A 103 -11.86 -8.44 0.44
CA PRO A 103 -13.21 -8.64 1.01
C PRO A 103 -13.52 -7.67 2.15
N GLN A 104 -12.49 -7.23 2.88
CA GLN A 104 -12.59 -6.31 4.02
C GLN A 104 -13.11 -4.91 3.65
N LEU A 105 -13.16 -4.56 2.36
CA LEU A 105 -13.70 -3.27 1.90
C LEU A 105 -15.23 -3.28 1.73
N SER A 106 -15.83 -4.46 1.58
CA SER A 106 -17.24 -4.60 1.19
C SER A 106 -18.05 -5.44 2.18
N THR A 107 -17.35 -6.25 2.98
CA THR A 107 -17.92 -7.12 4.01
C THR A 107 -17.07 -7.04 5.26
N THR A 108 -17.65 -7.35 6.42
CA THR A 108 -16.87 -7.56 7.64
C THR A 108 -16.09 -8.86 7.51
N SER A 109 -14.90 -8.80 6.91
CA SER A 109 -13.97 -9.93 6.85
C SER A 109 -13.21 -10.01 8.17
N GLU A 110 -13.25 -11.16 8.83
CA GLU A 110 -12.53 -11.39 10.09
C GLU A 110 -11.01 -11.55 9.88
N THR A 111 -10.57 -11.97 8.69
CA THR A 111 -9.17 -12.34 8.44
C THR A 111 -8.36 -11.27 7.72
N GLY A 112 -9.02 -10.38 6.96
CA GLY A 112 -8.33 -9.43 6.08
C GLY A 112 -7.53 -10.08 4.95
N GLU A 113 -7.80 -11.35 4.63
CA GLU A 113 -7.13 -12.05 3.54
C GLU A 113 -7.73 -11.67 2.19
N MET A 114 -6.87 -11.31 1.24
CA MET A 114 -7.27 -11.10 -0.15
C MET A 114 -7.74 -12.40 -0.78
N GLN A 115 -8.67 -12.31 -1.73
CA GLN A 115 -9.29 -13.47 -2.36
C GLN A 115 -9.34 -13.32 -3.87
N SER A 116 -9.23 -14.44 -4.60
CA SER A 116 -9.42 -14.44 -6.05
C SER A 116 -10.84 -14.01 -6.41
N PHE A 117 -10.97 -13.27 -7.50
CA PHE A 117 -12.27 -12.94 -8.06
C PHE A 117 -13.06 -14.23 -8.36
N PRO A 118 -14.31 -14.36 -7.88
CA PRO A 118 -15.14 -15.53 -8.18
C PRO A 118 -15.47 -15.58 -9.67
N GLN A 119 -15.58 -16.78 -10.24
CA GLN A 119 -15.90 -16.98 -11.66
C GLN A 119 -17.39 -16.73 -12.02
N GLY A 120 -18.15 -16.06 -11.15
CA GLY A 120 -19.59 -15.85 -11.27
C GLY A 120 -20.04 -14.48 -10.76
N TYR A 121 -21.35 -14.28 -10.63
CA TYR A 121 -21.91 -12.97 -10.25
C TYR A 121 -21.42 -12.53 -8.85
N MET A 122 -20.73 -11.40 -8.79
CA MET A 122 -20.39 -10.75 -7.52
C MET A 122 -21.56 -9.90 -7.02
N HIS A 123 -21.83 -9.97 -5.72
CA HIS A 123 -22.81 -9.08 -5.08
C HIS A 123 -22.42 -7.61 -5.29
N GLN A 124 -23.41 -6.78 -5.63
CA GLN A 124 -23.23 -5.38 -6.07
C GLN A 124 -22.44 -4.51 -5.08
N ASN A 125 -22.54 -4.74 -3.77
CA ASN A 125 -21.84 -3.97 -2.73
C ASN A 125 -20.31 -3.99 -2.88
N PHE A 126 -19.77 -4.98 -3.59
CA PHE A 126 -18.33 -5.08 -3.84
C PHE A 126 -17.83 -4.00 -4.79
N GLU A 127 -18.54 -3.80 -5.91
CA GLU A 127 -18.13 -2.87 -6.95
C GLU A 127 -18.23 -1.42 -6.48
N ASP A 128 -19.00 -1.15 -5.42
CA ASP A 128 -19.14 0.19 -4.87
C ASP A 128 -17.87 0.64 -4.14
N ALA A 129 -17.22 -0.28 -3.41
CA ALA A 129 -16.12 0.03 -2.51
C ALA A 129 -14.72 -0.07 -3.15
N GLN A 130 -14.57 -0.83 -4.25
CA GLN A 130 -13.28 -1.01 -4.90
C GLN A 130 -13.41 -1.27 -6.40
N ALA A 131 -12.27 -1.19 -7.10
CA ALA A 131 -12.20 -1.45 -8.53
C ALA A 131 -12.39 -2.93 -8.84
N VAL A 132 -13.00 -3.20 -9.98
CA VAL A 132 -13.30 -4.56 -10.45
C VAL A 132 -12.70 -4.79 -11.84
N LEU A 133 -12.59 -6.04 -12.30
CA LEU A 133 -11.97 -6.33 -13.59
C LEU A 133 -12.72 -5.68 -14.75
N GLU A 134 -14.05 -5.63 -14.65
CA GLU A 134 -14.96 -5.03 -15.62
C GLU A 134 -14.76 -3.51 -15.75
N ASP A 135 -14.21 -2.84 -14.73
CA ASP A 135 -13.86 -1.41 -14.83
C ASP A 135 -12.76 -1.18 -15.88
N TYR A 136 -11.88 -2.17 -16.11
CA TYR A 136 -10.77 -2.07 -17.05
C TYR A 136 -11.05 -2.68 -18.44
N THR A 137 -12.12 -3.48 -18.60
CA THR A 137 -12.39 -4.23 -19.84
C THR A 137 -12.43 -3.36 -21.10
N ASN A 138 -13.01 -2.16 -21.02
CA ASN A 138 -13.13 -1.24 -22.17
C ASN A 138 -12.13 -0.08 -22.10
N ALA A 139 -11.20 -0.10 -21.16
CA ALA A 139 -10.23 0.96 -20.91
C ALA A 139 -8.93 0.75 -21.72
N ILE A 140 -9.05 0.55 -23.04
CA ILE A 140 -7.95 0.08 -23.92
C ILE A 140 -6.68 0.96 -23.93
N ALA A 141 -6.78 2.21 -23.50
CA ALA A 141 -5.67 3.15 -23.39
C ALA A 141 -4.81 2.94 -22.13
N TYR A 142 -5.30 2.14 -21.18
CA TYR A 142 -4.71 1.97 -19.87
C TYR A 142 -4.27 0.53 -19.61
N GLU A 143 -3.08 0.40 -19.05
CA GLU A 143 -2.59 -0.81 -18.41
C GLU A 143 -2.98 -0.79 -16.92
N ARG A 144 -3.08 -1.99 -16.34
CA ARG A 144 -3.25 -2.18 -14.89
C ARG A 144 -1.89 -2.08 -14.21
N GLY A 145 -1.49 -0.86 -13.87
CA GLY A 145 -0.20 -0.57 -13.27
C GLY A 145 -0.18 -0.76 -11.77
N ALA A 146 0.64 -1.68 -11.27
CA ALA A 146 0.78 -1.95 -9.84
C ALA A 146 1.67 -0.89 -9.14
N LEU A 147 1.29 -0.44 -7.95
CA LEU A 147 2.15 0.44 -7.13
C LEU A 147 3.24 -0.34 -6.38
N ASN A 148 2.90 -1.53 -5.91
CA ASN A 148 3.84 -2.57 -5.50
C ASN A 148 4.02 -3.58 -6.66
N PRO A 149 5.09 -3.48 -7.47
CA PRO A 149 5.28 -4.35 -8.62
C PRO A 149 5.83 -5.72 -8.22
N ASP A 150 5.33 -6.78 -8.88
CA ASP A 150 5.84 -8.15 -8.76
C ASP A 150 7.37 -8.22 -8.95
N GLU A 151 7.92 -7.44 -9.88
CA GLU A 151 9.37 -7.40 -10.14
C GLU A 151 10.21 -6.92 -8.95
N HIS A 152 9.62 -6.32 -7.91
CA HIS A 152 10.30 -5.95 -6.67
C HIS A 152 10.18 -7.02 -5.57
N GLN A 153 9.38 -8.06 -5.79
CA GLN A 153 9.14 -9.16 -4.86
C GLN A 153 9.96 -10.41 -5.25
N GLY A 154 10.29 -11.23 -4.27
CA GLY A 154 11.20 -12.38 -4.43
C GLY A 154 10.58 -13.73 -4.10
N ASP A 155 9.68 -13.78 -3.12
CA ASP A 155 8.97 -15.01 -2.74
C ASP A 155 7.69 -15.17 -3.60
N PRO A 156 7.32 -16.39 -4.04
CA PRO A 156 6.12 -16.60 -4.84
C PRO A 156 4.83 -16.04 -4.22
N ASP A 157 4.67 -16.11 -2.91
CA ASP A 157 3.48 -15.56 -2.26
C ASP A 157 3.51 -14.03 -2.20
N ASP A 158 4.70 -13.44 -1.98
CA ASP A 158 4.86 -11.97 -2.00
C ASP A 158 4.55 -11.42 -3.40
N LYS A 159 4.98 -12.15 -4.45
CA LYS A 159 4.67 -11.83 -5.83
C LYS A 159 3.18 -11.95 -6.12
N ALA A 160 2.57 -13.07 -5.73
CA ALA A 160 1.14 -13.32 -5.92
C ALA A 160 0.28 -12.23 -5.24
N ALA A 161 0.67 -11.79 -4.05
CA ALA A 161 -0.03 -10.74 -3.30
C ALA A 161 -0.10 -9.39 -4.03
N THR A 162 0.77 -9.14 -5.02
CA THR A 162 0.73 -7.89 -5.81
C THR A 162 -0.44 -7.83 -6.80
N TYR A 163 -1.08 -8.97 -7.11
CA TYR A 163 -2.16 -9.11 -8.10
C TYR A 163 -3.55 -8.77 -7.54
N THR A 164 -3.65 -7.73 -6.71
CA THR A 164 -4.92 -7.19 -6.21
C THR A 164 -5.27 -5.89 -6.93
N LEU A 165 -6.54 -5.65 -7.27
CA LEU A 165 -6.93 -4.37 -7.87
C LEU A 165 -6.82 -3.17 -6.91
N THR A 166 -6.77 -3.41 -5.60
CA THR A 166 -6.45 -2.38 -4.59
C THR A 166 -4.99 -1.93 -4.61
N ASN A 167 -4.12 -2.58 -5.39
CA ASN A 167 -2.73 -2.18 -5.64
C ASN A 167 -2.53 -1.60 -7.06
N VAL A 168 -3.61 -1.46 -7.83
CA VAL A 168 -3.55 -1.11 -9.26
C VAL A 168 -4.10 0.29 -9.52
N VAL A 169 -3.44 1.02 -10.40
CA VAL A 169 -3.89 2.29 -10.96
C VAL A 169 -3.94 2.22 -12.49
N PRO A 170 -4.82 2.98 -13.15
CA PRO A 170 -4.77 3.14 -14.61
C PRO A 170 -3.47 3.84 -15.05
N GLN A 171 -2.56 3.12 -15.70
CA GLN A 171 -1.37 3.72 -16.30
C GLN A 171 -1.58 3.83 -17.81
N VAL A 172 -1.28 4.99 -18.41
CA VAL A 172 -1.27 5.13 -19.87
C VAL A 172 -0.29 4.12 -20.44
N ARG A 173 -0.72 3.37 -21.46
CA ARG A 173 0.01 2.21 -21.97
C ARG A 173 1.46 2.51 -22.32
N GLU A 174 1.70 3.57 -23.10
CA GLU A 174 3.05 3.97 -23.52
C GLU A 174 3.95 4.37 -22.33
N PHE A 175 3.40 5.05 -21.33
CA PHE A 175 4.11 5.37 -20.09
C PHE A 175 4.45 4.12 -19.28
N SER A 176 3.48 3.20 -19.14
CA SER A 176 3.60 1.96 -18.39
C SER A 176 4.69 1.05 -18.95
N VAL A 177 4.59 0.68 -20.23
CA VAL A 177 5.53 -0.27 -20.85
C VAL A 177 6.88 0.34 -21.20
N GLY A 178 6.96 1.67 -21.26
CA GLY A 178 8.16 2.43 -21.60
C GLY A 178 8.89 2.96 -20.37
N PRO A 179 8.84 4.29 -20.12
CA PRO A 179 9.70 4.94 -19.15
C PRO A 179 9.45 4.50 -17.69
N TRP A 180 8.20 4.19 -17.30
CA TRP A 180 7.91 3.75 -15.94
C TRP A 180 8.53 2.38 -15.65
N LYS A 181 8.27 1.38 -16.51
CA LYS A 181 8.88 0.04 -16.39
C LYS A 181 10.42 0.08 -16.43
N ALA A 182 10.99 0.94 -17.27
CA ALA A 182 12.45 1.12 -17.32
C ALA A 182 12.98 1.65 -15.97
N GLN A 183 12.27 2.57 -15.34
CA GLN A 183 12.63 3.12 -14.04
C GLN A 183 12.44 2.11 -12.90
N GLU A 184 11.36 1.35 -12.87
CA GLU A 184 11.17 0.25 -11.91
C GLU A 184 12.35 -0.73 -11.97
N HIS A 185 12.75 -1.12 -13.19
CA HIS A 185 13.91 -1.96 -13.40
C HIS A 185 15.24 -1.30 -12.96
N ALA A 186 15.41 0.00 -13.15
CA ALA A 186 16.57 0.74 -12.67
C ALA A 186 16.67 0.74 -11.14
N VAL A 187 15.55 1.01 -10.44
CA VAL A 187 15.47 0.94 -8.97
C VAL A 187 15.74 -0.47 -8.48
N ARG A 188 15.15 -1.50 -9.10
CA ARG A 188 15.42 -2.90 -8.77
C ARG A 188 16.91 -3.24 -8.83
N ARG A 189 17.60 -2.88 -9.93
CA ARG A 189 19.04 -3.13 -10.06
C ARG A 189 19.85 -2.38 -9.00
N ARG A 190 19.53 -1.11 -8.76
CA ARG A 190 20.19 -0.28 -7.74
C ARG A 190 20.08 -0.90 -6.35
N LEU A 191 18.86 -1.25 -5.93
CA LEU A 191 18.61 -1.82 -4.62
C LEU A 191 19.21 -3.22 -4.48
N ASN A 192 19.15 -4.07 -5.51
CA ASN A 192 19.82 -5.37 -5.51
C ASN A 192 21.33 -5.26 -5.29
N ASN A 193 21.97 -4.33 -5.99
CA ASN A 193 23.43 -4.26 -6.04
C ASN A 193 24.00 -3.55 -4.80
N TYR A 194 23.33 -2.49 -4.33
CA TYR A 194 23.92 -1.55 -3.37
C TYR A 194 23.17 -1.44 -2.05
N CYS A 195 21.90 -1.87 -1.94
CA CYS A 195 21.24 -1.95 -0.65
C CYS A 195 21.66 -3.23 0.10
N ARG A 196 22.22 -3.06 1.29
CA ARG A 196 22.72 -4.16 2.14
C ARG A 196 21.76 -4.53 3.28
N GLY A 197 20.85 -3.63 3.66
CA GLY A 197 19.77 -3.89 4.61
C GLY A 197 18.39 -4.00 3.97
N THR A 198 17.36 -3.68 4.73
CA THR A 198 15.99 -3.57 4.24
C THR A 198 15.80 -2.26 3.49
N ALA A 199 15.34 -2.33 2.25
CA ALA A 199 14.86 -1.18 1.51
C ALA A 199 13.34 -1.07 1.66
N TYR A 200 12.88 0.06 2.19
CA TYR A 200 11.46 0.42 2.28
C TYR A 200 11.12 1.26 1.07
N VAL A 201 10.02 0.94 0.38
CA VAL A 201 9.59 1.64 -0.82
C VAL A 201 8.15 2.11 -0.63
N ILE A 202 7.88 3.35 -1.02
CA ILE A 202 6.55 3.94 -1.04
C ILE A 202 6.31 4.44 -2.46
N THR A 203 5.29 3.90 -3.11
CA THR A 203 4.86 4.30 -4.45
C THR A 203 3.44 4.81 -4.37
N GLY A 204 3.15 5.93 -5.04
CA GLY A 204 1.83 6.52 -5.02
C GLY A 204 1.52 7.35 -6.25
N ILE A 205 0.39 8.04 -6.17
CA ILE A 205 -0.14 8.83 -7.28
C ILE A 205 -0.43 10.27 -6.89
N VAL A 206 -0.54 11.12 -7.91
CA VAL A 206 -1.25 12.40 -7.88
C VAL A 206 -2.51 12.23 -8.72
N PRO A 207 -3.72 12.28 -8.13
CA PRO A 207 -4.98 12.17 -8.90
C PRO A 207 -5.12 13.27 -9.95
N SER A 208 -5.63 12.94 -11.15
CA SER A 208 -5.91 13.94 -12.20
C SER A 208 -7.29 14.60 -12.08
N GLY A 209 -8.21 13.98 -11.33
CA GLY A 209 -9.64 14.31 -11.34
C GLY A 209 -10.42 13.67 -12.49
N ASN A 210 -9.75 13.01 -13.44
CA ASN A 210 -10.41 12.19 -14.46
C ASN A 210 -10.63 10.76 -13.97
N HIS A 211 -11.62 10.08 -14.55
CA HIS A 211 -11.98 8.71 -14.19
C HIS A 211 -12.16 7.82 -15.43
N ILE A 212 -11.82 6.54 -15.30
CA ILE A 212 -12.36 5.51 -16.20
C ILE A 212 -13.87 5.45 -15.98
N ARG A 213 -14.62 5.43 -17.08
CA ARG A 213 -16.09 5.36 -17.04
C ARG A 213 -16.59 3.97 -17.43
N ARG A 214 -17.49 3.41 -16.63
CA ARG A 214 -18.24 2.18 -16.93
C ARG A 214 -19.72 2.49 -16.84
N TYR A 215 -20.48 2.16 -17.89
CA TYR A 215 -21.91 2.49 -17.99
C TYR A 215 -22.24 3.97 -17.70
N ASN A 216 -21.42 4.89 -18.23
CA ASN A 216 -21.51 6.35 -18.00
C ASN A 216 -21.35 6.79 -16.53
N MET A 217 -20.84 5.94 -15.64
CA MET A 217 -20.51 6.31 -14.26
C MET A 217 -18.99 6.40 -14.11
N ASP A 218 -18.53 7.35 -13.30
CA ASP A 218 -17.13 7.46 -12.93
C ASP A 218 -16.77 6.34 -11.95
N ARG A 219 -15.76 5.55 -12.31
CA ARG A 219 -15.41 4.33 -11.59
C ARG A 219 -14.06 4.43 -10.92
N VAL A 220 -12.99 4.51 -11.71
CA VAL A 220 -11.62 4.44 -11.23
C VAL A 220 -10.89 5.72 -11.58
N THR A 221 -10.36 6.41 -10.57
CA THR A 221 -9.57 7.63 -10.74
C THR A 221 -8.30 7.36 -11.55
N ILE A 222 -8.07 8.21 -12.54
CA ILE A 222 -6.87 8.19 -13.37
C ILE A 222 -5.83 9.11 -12.73
N PRO A 223 -4.60 8.65 -12.46
CA PRO A 223 -3.54 9.50 -11.93
C PRO A 223 -3.00 10.45 -13.02
N ALA A 224 -2.69 11.70 -12.64
CA ALA A 224 -1.92 12.64 -13.45
C ALA A 224 -0.42 12.32 -13.38
N TYR A 225 0.07 11.93 -12.20
CA TYR A 225 1.47 11.53 -12.00
C TYR A 225 1.54 10.26 -11.16
N LEU A 226 2.58 9.47 -11.45
CA LEU A 226 3.04 8.40 -10.57
C LEU A 226 4.36 8.82 -9.93
N TRP A 227 4.57 8.43 -8.69
CA TRP A 227 5.81 8.69 -7.96
C TRP A 227 6.21 7.48 -7.13
N SER A 228 7.50 7.34 -6.87
CA SER A 228 8.02 6.32 -5.96
C SER A 228 9.27 6.83 -5.27
N ALA A 229 9.42 6.48 -4.00
CA ALA A 229 10.56 6.80 -3.17
C ALA A 229 11.01 5.56 -2.40
N TYR A 230 12.32 5.43 -2.18
CA TYR A 230 12.87 4.35 -1.38
C TYR A 230 13.80 4.87 -0.29
N CYS A 231 13.94 4.07 0.77
CA CYS A 231 14.78 4.30 1.93
C CYS A 231 15.58 3.01 2.25
N CYS A 232 16.90 3.07 2.19
CA CYS A 232 17.82 2.01 2.57
C CYS A 232 19.03 2.59 3.32
N ILE A 233 18.96 2.58 4.65
CA ILE A 233 19.99 3.15 5.52
C ILE A 233 21.29 2.34 5.60
N LYS A 234 21.25 1.06 5.22
CA LYS A 234 22.42 0.17 5.17
C LYS A 234 22.74 -0.12 3.71
N TYR A 235 23.69 0.60 3.13
CA TYR A 235 24.05 0.50 1.72
C TYR A 235 25.55 0.42 1.52
N ASP A 236 25.96 0.11 0.29
CA ASP A 236 27.36 0.01 -0.09
C ASP A 236 28.00 1.39 -0.32
N HIS A 237 28.89 1.81 0.58
CA HIS A 237 29.61 3.08 0.46
C HIS A 237 30.69 3.08 -0.65
N ASN A 238 31.02 1.92 -1.21
CA ASN A 238 31.91 1.76 -2.37
C ASN A 238 31.16 1.75 -3.70
N ALA A 239 29.83 1.92 -3.70
CA ALA A 239 29.06 2.05 -4.91
C ALA A 239 29.62 3.18 -5.82
N PRO A 240 29.55 3.02 -7.16
CA PRO A 240 29.85 4.08 -8.11
C PRO A 240 29.15 5.39 -7.74
N TYR A 241 29.80 6.53 -7.97
CA TYR A 241 29.29 7.83 -7.51
C TYR A 241 27.86 8.09 -7.94
N ASP A 242 27.53 7.76 -9.20
CA ASP A 242 26.22 7.90 -9.84
C ASP A 242 25.09 7.09 -9.19
N GLU A 243 25.44 6.08 -8.41
CA GLU A 243 24.51 5.31 -7.58
C GLU A 243 24.57 5.74 -6.11
N ARG A 244 25.78 6.00 -5.60
CA ARG A 244 26.02 6.30 -4.19
C ARG A 244 25.31 7.57 -3.71
N TYR A 245 25.24 8.63 -4.53
CA TYR A 245 24.56 9.87 -4.12
C TYR A 245 23.03 9.70 -3.96
N LYS A 246 22.47 8.60 -4.46
CA LYS A 246 21.06 8.25 -4.38
C LYS A 246 20.73 7.41 -3.12
N PHE A 247 21.73 7.16 -2.26
CA PHE A 247 21.52 6.52 -0.96
C PHE A 247 21.78 7.52 0.19
N PRO A 248 21.09 7.37 1.34
CA PRO A 248 20.21 6.25 1.71
C PRO A 248 18.81 6.32 1.10
N ALA A 249 18.39 7.46 0.57
CA ALA A 249 17.05 7.63 0.02
C ALA A 249 17.03 8.48 -1.25
N TYR A 250 16.16 8.09 -2.19
CA TYR A 250 15.92 8.82 -3.42
C TYR A 250 14.51 8.56 -3.92
N ALA A 251 14.09 9.38 -4.88
CA ALA A 251 12.76 9.36 -5.41
C ALA A 251 12.75 9.53 -6.93
N HIS A 252 11.62 9.22 -7.54
CA HIS A 252 11.31 9.58 -8.91
C HIS A 252 9.82 9.82 -9.09
N TYR A 253 9.46 10.59 -10.11
CA TYR A 253 8.08 10.73 -10.57
C TYR A 253 8.01 10.91 -12.08
N GLY A 254 6.86 10.61 -12.67
CA GLY A 254 6.60 10.82 -14.09
C GLY A 254 5.12 11.12 -14.34
N PRO A 255 4.79 11.94 -15.37
CA PRO A 255 3.43 12.17 -15.79
C PRO A 255 2.86 10.93 -16.47
N ASN A 256 1.61 10.59 -16.15
CA ASN A 256 0.90 9.44 -16.69
C ASN A 256 0.32 9.77 -18.07
N GLU A 257 1.19 10.01 -19.05
CA GLU A 257 0.83 10.55 -20.36
C GLU A 257 1.57 9.83 -21.48
N LYS A 258 1.00 9.84 -22.68
CA LYS A 258 1.50 9.09 -23.84
C LYS A 258 2.84 9.60 -24.38
N ASP A 259 2.99 10.93 -24.47
CA ASP A 259 4.12 11.57 -25.16
C ASP A 259 5.25 12.01 -24.21
N SER A 260 5.17 11.63 -22.93
CA SER A 260 6.22 11.94 -21.96
C SER A 260 7.20 10.79 -21.80
N ASN A 261 8.44 11.03 -22.23
CA ASN A 261 9.57 10.14 -21.96
C ASN A 261 10.25 10.43 -20.61
N GLN A 262 9.67 11.30 -19.77
CA GLN A 262 10.35 11.85 -18.61
C GLN A 262 9.87 11.21 -17.31
N VAL A 263 10.64 10.25 -16.81
CA VAL A 263 10.68 9.95 -15.38
C VAL A 263 11.88 10.67 -14.80
N LEU A 264 11.63 11.56 -13.86
CA LEU A 264 12.65 12.40 -13.24
C LEU A 264 13.04 11.81 -11.90
N GLU A 265 14.32 11.51 -11.71
CA GLU A 265 14.86 11.17 -10.39
C GLU A 265 15.27 12.44 -9.61
N LEU A 266 15.03 12.44 -8.30
CA LEU A 266 15.21 13.58 -7.42
C LEU A 266 15.33 13.13 -5.96
N SER A 267 15.73 14.04 -5.06
CA SER A 267 15.72 13.75 -3.63
C SER A 267 14.28 13.62 -3.11
N VAL A 268 14.10 12.83 -2.04
CA VAL A 268 12.79 12.64 -1.38
C VAL A 268 12.14 13.98 -1.04
N LYS A 269 12.90 14.92 -0.46
CA LYS A 269 12.42 16.27 -0.14
C LYS A 269 11.88 17.04 -1.35
N LYS A 270 12.54 16.94 -2.51
CA LYS A 270 12.03 17.59 -3.74
C LYS A 270 10.76 16.90 -4.25
N LEU A 271 10.64 15.58 -4.07
CA LEU A 271 9.39 14.87 -4.38
C LEU A 271 8.27 15.33 -3.45
N GLU A 272 8.53 15.49 -2.15
CA GLU A 272 7.54 15.99 -1.21
C GLU A 272 7.08 17.41 -1.54
N ASP A 273 8.01 18.29 -1.91
CA ASP A 273 7.69 19.64 -2.38
C ASP A 273 6.85 19.63 -3.66
N PHE A 274 7.08 18.67 -4.55
CA PHE A 274 6.26 18.46 -5.74
C PHE A 274 4.85 17.98 -5.37
N ILE A 275 4.71 16.96 -4.52
CA ILE A 275 3.40 16.43 -4.10
C ILE A 275 2.57 17.52 -3.38
N LYS A 276 3.19 18.29 -2.49
CA LYS A 276 2.55 19.44 -1.78
C LYS A 276 1.98 20.50 -2.73
N LYS A 277 2.56 20.66 -3.93
CA LYS A 277 2.09 21.61 -4.95
C LYS A 277 1.06 21.00 -5.89
N SER A 278 1.08 19.68 -6.06
CA SER A 278 0.31 18.97 -7.09
C SER A 278 -0.99 18.35 -6.58
N THR A 279 -1.15 18.18 -5.27
CA THR A 279 -2.39 17.64 -4.68
C THR A 279 -2.63 18.15 -3.26
N ILE A 280 -3.77 17.80 -2.69
CA ILE A 280 -4.16 18.19 -1.33
C ILE A 280 -3.49 17.25 -0.34
N VAL A 281 -2.45 17.74 0.31
CA VAL A 281 -1.78 17.11 1.45
C VAL A 281 -1.51 18.16 2.52
N ASP A 282 -1.29 17.72 3.75
CA ASP A 282 -0.95 18.65 4.83
C ASP A 282 0.41 19.32 4.59
N LYS A 283 0.59 20.51 5.18
CA LYS A 283 1.87 21.26 5.08
C LYS A 283 3.06 20.49 5.64
N ASN A 284 2.83 19.62 6.63
CA ASN A 284 3.83 18.74 7.23
C ASN A 284 3.97 17.39 6.49
N PHE A 285 3.51 17.30 5.23
CA PHE A 285 3.64 16.08 4.44
C PHE A 285 5.10 15.59 4.38
N GLN A 286 5.29 14.31 4.74
CA GLN A 286 6.59 13.64 4.80
C GLN A 286 6.42 12.15 4.50
N LEU A 287 7.29 11.58 3.66
CA LEU A 287 7.23 10.18 3.23
C LEU A 287 7.93 9.22 4.20
N PHE A 288 9.11 9.59 4.68
CA PHE A 288 9.92 8.79 5.60
C PHE A 288 10.23 9.58 6.86
N LEU A 289 10.18 8.92 8.02
CA LEU A 289 10.66 9.50 9.27
C LEU A 289 12.07 10.08 9.09
N ASP A 290 12.25 11.33 9.50
CA ASP A 290 13.49 12.10 9.41
C ASP A 290 14.15 12.04 8.03
N ASP A 291 13.36 12.02 6.95
CA ASP A 291 13.82 11.96 5.55
C ASP A 291 14.72 10.74 5.26
N CYS A 292 14.55 9.64 6.02
CA CYS A 292 15.42 8.45 5.99
C CYS A 292 16.90 8.75 6.35
N VAL A 293 17.14 9.78 7.16
CA VAL A 293 18.47 10.07 7.71
C VAL A 293 18.76 9.12 8.89
N PRO A 294 19.89 8.39 8.91
CA PRO A 294 20.25 7.54 10.03
C PRO A 294 20.38 8.33 11.36
N PRO A 295 19.97 7.76 12.51
CA PRO A 295 20.23 8.37 13.80
C PRO A 295 21.75 8.56 14.01
N GLY A 296 22.18 9.80 14.27
CA GLY A 296 23.60 10.14 14.51
C GLY A 296 24.40 10.63 13.30
N SER A 297 23.78 10.77 12.11
CA SER A 297 24.42 11.38 10.93
C SER A 297 24.01 12.84 10.66
N ALA A 298 23.16 13.42 11.52
CA ALA A 298 22.94 14.87 11.53
C ALA A 298 24.25 15.54 11.98
N LEU A 299 24.94 16.21 11.05
CA LEU A 299 26.05 17.08 11.41
C LEU A 299 25.52 18.21 12.31
N PRO A 300 26.23 18.55 13.41
CA PRO A 300 25.88 19.68 14.25
C PRO A 300 25.92 21.02 13.50
#